data_AF-A0A845ZCP7-F1
#
_entry.id   AF-A0A845ZCP7-F1
#
_cell.length_a   1.000
_cell.length_b   1.000
_cell.length_c   1.000
_cell.angle_alpha   90.00
_cell.angle_beta   90.00
_cell.angle_gamma   90.00
#
_symmetry.space_group_name_H-M   'P 1'
#
loop_
_entity.id
_entity.type
_entity.pdbx_description
1 polymer ?
#
loop_
_entity_poly.entity_id
_entity_poly.type
_entity_poly.pdbx_seq_one_letter_code
_entity_poly.pdbx_strand_id
1 'polypeptide(L)'
;MVVVADATPNVNVSLDPSFDNLSFDASEVFSALAPKATSGDDLIPGGEEDDILQGLGGSDTVLGFAGDDELLGNRGNDSINGGAGNDTLKGGYENDTVLGGSGDDNLIGWIGNDALLGGSGEDTLSGGQGRDRLNGGEGDDTLTGGASKDKFIFAANQAFSEVELGVDEITDFVSGQDMILLDLTTFTAITTEAGASLGDEFASVDGIVAESEAIIVYNSIDNGLYYNANGSEDGFGNGGLFAIISDEVFPTVDDFVIRA
;
A
#
# COMPACT_ATOMS: atom_id res chain seq x y z
N MET A 1 -40.22 18.00 13.97
CA MET A 1 -38.76 18.15 14.03
C MET A 1 -38.43 19.52 14.58
N VAL A 2 -37.95 19.61 15.81
CA VAL A 2 -37.35 20.85 16.34
C VAL A 2 -35.90 20.49 16.65
N VAL A 3 -34.98 20.90 15.78
CA VAL A 3 -33.56 20.81 16.08
C VAL A 3 -33.24 22.01 16.97
N VAL A 4 -32.98 21.77 18.25
CA VAL A 4 -32.46 22.80 19.16
C VAL A 4 -30.96 22.54 19.28
N ALA A 5 -30.17 23.35 18.58
CA ALA A 5 -28.73 23.38 18.81
C ALA A 5 -28.48 24.14 20.13
N ASP A 6 -27.99 23.41 21.13
CA ASP A 6 -27.44 23.95 22.37
C ASP A 6 -25.94 24.23 22.11
N ALA A 7 -25.42 25.34 22.64
CA ALA A 7 -24.03 25.78 22.45
C ALA A 7 -22.99 24.97 23.26
N THR A 8 -23.18 23.67 23.43
CA THR A 8 -22.24 22.72 24.03
C THR A 8 -21.77 21.72 22.97
N PRO A 9 -20.61 21.05 23.15
CA PRO A 9 -20.05 20.12 22.15
C PRO A 9 -20.89 18.85 21.91
N ASN A 10 -22.08 18.74 22.51
CA ASN A 10 -22.94 17.58 22.39
C ASN A 10 -24.24 17.94 21.67
N VAL A 11 -24.52 17.28 20.55
CA VAL A 11 -25.80 17.37 19.85
C VAL A 11 -26.78 16.41 20.51
N ASN A 12 -27.74 16.93 21.28
CA ASN A 12 -28.83 16.13 21.85
C ASN A 12 -29.99 16.02 20.86
N VAL A 13 -30.17 14.86 20.24
CA VAL A 13 -31.33 14.56 19.39
C VAL A 13 -32.45 13.99 20.27
N SER A 14 -33.54 14.74 20.43
CA SER A 14 -34.75 14.26 21.12
C SER A 14 -35.77 13.77 20.08
N LEU A 15 -36.05 12.47 20.10
CA LEU A 15 -37.06 11.87 19.23
C LEU A 15 -38.45 12.05 19.85
N ASP A 16 -39.41 12.46 19.01
CA ASP A 16 -40.82 12.48 19.39
C ASP A 16 -41.30 11.02 19.53
N PRO A 17 -41.87 10.62 20.70
CA PRO A 17 -42.26 9.25 20.98
C PRO A 17 -43.41 8.73 20.12
N SER A 18 -43.99 9.56 19.23
CA SER A 18 -45.00 9.16 18.25
C SER A 18 -44.45 8.59 16.94
N PHE A 19 -43.13 8.60 16.73
CA PHE A 19 -42.49 7.99 15.58
C PHE A 19 -41.88 6.63 15.96
N ASP A 20 -42.42 5.56 15.39
CA ASP A 20 -41.86 4.21 15.49
C ASP A 20 -40.61 4.12 14.60
N ASN A 21 -39.44 4.28 15.22
CA ASN A 21 -38.09 4.14 14.66
C ASN A 21 -37.68 5.15 13.57
N LEU A 22 -36.81 6.09 13.93
CA LEU A 22 -35.89 6.73 12.99
C LEU A 22 -34.67 5.82 12.81
N SER A 23 -34.46 5.32 11.59
CA SER A 23 -33.20 4.74 11.15
C SER A 23 -32.48 5.83 10.37
N PHE A 24 -31.30 6.22 10.83
CA PHE A 24 -30.37 7.01 10.03
C PHE A 24 -29.29 6.07 9.52
N ASP A 25 -28.82 6.31 8.30
CA ASP A 25 -27.56 5.72 7.90
C ASP A 25 -26.46 6.29 8.81
N ALA A 26 -25.57 5.43 9.29
CA ALA A 26 -24.47 5.89 10.11
C ALA A 26 -23.59 6.86 9.31
N SER A 27 -23.41 6.61 8.01
CA SER A 27 -22.63 7.47 7.10
C SER A 27 -23.20 8.90 7.04
N GLU A 28 -24.52 9.07 6.91
CA GLU A 28 -25.17 10.38 6.88
C GLU A 28 -25.01 11.15 8.21
N VAL A 29 -25.04 10.45 9.35
CA VAL A 29 -24.87 11.08 10.67
C VAL A 29 -23.41 11.48 10.92
N PHE A 30 -22.46 10.66 10.46
CA PHE A 30 -21.02 10.97 10.57
C PHE A 30 -20.64 12.16 9.68
N SER A 31 -21.10 12.20 8.43
CA SER A 31 -20.84 13.31 7.51
C SER A 31 -21.41 14.64 8.03
N ALA A 32 -22.61 14.63 8.62
CA ALA A 32 -23.24 15.83 9.17
C ALA A 32 -22.60 16.36 10.48
N LEU A 33 -21.79 15.54 11.17
CA LEU A 33 -21.13 15.88 12.43
C LEU A 33 -19.59 15.91 12.33
N ALA A 34 -19.04 15.68 11.14
CA ALA A 34 -17.60 15.65 10.91
C ALA A 34 -16.97 16.97 11.40
N PRO A 35 -16.00 16.92 12.34
CA PRO A 35 -15.31 18.12 12.77
C PRO A 35 -14.57 18.71 11.56
N LYS A 36 -14.72 20.02 11.36
CA LYS A 36 -13.96 20.74 10.36
C LYS A 36 -12.48 20.69 10.73
N ALA A 37 -11.62 20.30 9.79
CA ALA A 37 -10.17 20.29 9.95
C ALA A 37 -9.63 21.59 10.59
N THR A 38 -8.70 21.44 11.51
CA THR A 38 -8.12 22.48 12.34
C THR A 38 -6.59 22.50 12.18
N SER A 39 -5.85 22.76 13.26
CA SER A 39 -4.38 22.71 13.26
C SER A 39 -3.87 21.78 14.37
N GLY A 40 -4.73 20.91 14.86
CA GLY A 40 -4.40 19.84 15.79
C GLY A 40 -5.07 18.56 15.31
N ASP A 41 -4.84 17.48 16.04
CA ASP A 41 -5.24 16.13 15.64
C ASP A 41 -6.76 16.00 15.44
N ASP A 42 -7.18 15.73 14.20
CA ASP A 42 -8.57 15.65 13.77
C ASP A 42 -8.94 14.25 13.22
N LEU A 43 -10.23 13.92 13.27
CA LEU A 43 -10.82 12.78 12.56
C LEU A 43 -11.73 13.33 11.47
N ILE A 44 -11.39 13.07 10.22
CA ILE A 44 -12.03 13.66 9.04
C ILE A 44 -12.61 12.53 8.18
N PRO A 45 -13.87 12.15 8.43
CA PRO A 45 -14.58 11.18 7.60
C PRO A 45 -15.22 11.84 6.37
N GLY A 46 -15.07 11.17 5.23
CA GLY A 46 -15.83 11.37 4.01
C GLY A 46 -17.17 10.62 4.06
N GLY A 47 -17.63 10.18 2.89
CA GLY A 47 -18.90 9.50 2.66
C GLY A 47 -18.80 8.44 1.57
N GLU A 48 -19.92 8.17 0.90
CA GLU A 48 -19.98 7.14 -0.16
C GLU A 48 -19.84 7.73 -1.57
N GLU A 49 -19.46 9.01 -1.66
CA GLU A 49 -19.35 9.78 -2.90
C GLU A 49 -17.96 10.41 -2.93
N ASP A 50 -17.48 10.78 -4.13
CA ASP A 50 -16.19 11.43 -4.33
C ASP A 50 -15.99 12.67 -3.41
N ASP A 51 -15.01 12.59 -2.52
CA ASP A 51 -14.70 13.59 -1.52
C ASP A 51 -13.35 14.29 -1.77
N ILE A 52 -13.23 15.51 -1.22
CA ILE A 52 -11.96 16.25 -1.17
C ILE A 52 -11.71 16.66 0.28
N LEU A 53 -10.79 15.99 0.95
CA LEU A 53 -10.53 16.13 2.39
C LEU A 53 -9.08 16.58 2.67
N GLN A 54 -8.88 17.38 3.71
CA GLN A 54 -7.57 17.90 4.10
C GLN A 54 -7.40 17.95 5.62
N GLY A 55 -6.32 17.35 6.15
CA GLY A 55 -5.93 17.37 7.59
C GLY A 55 -5.44 18.74 8.08
N LEU A 56 -4.75 19.48 7.19
CA LEU A 56 -4.07 20.76 7.44
C LEU A 56 -2.84 20.63 8.34
N GLY A 57 -3.01 20.35 9.61
CA GLY A 57 -1.87 20.16 10.50
C GLY A 57 -2.30 19.53 11.79
N GLY A 58 -1.49 18.65 12.34
CA GLY A 58 -1.91 17.81 13.45
C GLY A 58 -1.35 16.42 13.23
N SER A 59 -1.89 15.42 13.87
CA SER A 59 -1.73 14.04 13.43
C SER A 59 -3.13 13.52 13.18
N ASP A 60 -3.54 13.59 11.93
CA ASP A 60 -4.93 13.50 11.52
C ASP A 60 -5.26 12.09 11.06
N THR A 61 -6.53 11.72 11.18
CA THR A 61 -7.09 10.52 10.55
C THR A 61 -8.07 10.96 9.47
N VAL A 62 -7.73 10.72 8.20
CA VAL A 62 -8.54 11.09 7.04
C VAL A 62 -9.08 9.82 6.39
N LEU A 63 -10.40 9.70 6.24
CA LEU A 63 -11.07 8.51 5.73
C LEU A 63 -11.96 8.89 4.53
N GLY A 64 -11.73 8.32 3.36
CA GLY A 64 -12.55 8.54 2.17
C GLY A 64 -13.85 7.72 2.17
N PHE A 65 -13.70 6.42 2.43
CA PHE A 65 -14.72 5.36 2.39
C PHE A 65 -15.03 4.85 0.99
N ALA A 66 -16.01 5.39 0.28
CA ALA A 66 -16.32 4.94 -1.07
C ALA A 66 -16.44 6.14 -2.00
N GLY A 67 -16.10 5.96 -3.27
CA GLY A 67 -15.98 7.06 -4.24
C GLY A 67 -14.54 7.25 -4.66
N ASP A 68 -14.32 8.08 -5.68
CA ASP A 68 -12.96 8.42 -6.12
C ASP A 68 -12.49 9.68 -5.37
N ASP A 69 -11.69 9.51 -4.31
CA ASP A 69 -11.40 10.56 -3.34
C ASP A 69 -10.06 11.29 -3.56
N GLU A 70 -9.98 12.57 -3.16
CA GLU A 70 -8.71 13.30 -3.01
C GLU A 70 -8.44 13.64 -1.54
N LEU A 71 -7.51 12.93 -0.91
CA LEU A 71 -7.20 13.06 0.52
C LEU A 71 -5.78 13.60 0.76
N LEU A 72 -5.64 14.65 1.58
CA LEU A 72 -4.35 15.26 1.91
C LEU A 72 -4.14 15.38 3.42
N GLY A 73 -3.08 14.78 3.97
CA GLY A 73 -2.69 14.96 5.39
C GLY A 73 -2.16 16.36 5.68
N ASN A 74 -1.18 16.78 4.88
CA ASN A 74 -0.39 18.02 4.99
C ASN A 74 0.72 17.96 6.03
N ARG A 75 0.49 18.32 7.30
CA ARG A 75 1.57 18.43 8.30
C ARG A 75 1.31 17.52 9.48
N GLY A 76 2.37 16.90 9.94
CA GLY A 76 2.40 15.97 11.06
C GLY A 76 2.10 14.55 10.63
N ASN A 77 2.07 13.60 11.58
CA ASN A 77 2.05 12.18 11.21
C ASN A 77 0.60 11.73 11.00
N ASP A 78 0.18 11.66 9.75
CA ASP A 78 -1.21 11.43 9.36
C ASP A 78 -1.48 9.95 9.04
N SER A 79 -2.73 9.55 9.24
CA SER A 79 -3.28 8.26 8.84
C SER A 79 -4.36 8.49 7.81
N ILE A 80 -4.09 8.13 6.56
CA ILE A 80 -4.98 8.37 5.43
C ILE A 80 -5.44 7.02 4.87
N ASN A 81 -6.75 6.88 4.66
CA ASN A 81 -7.36 5.68 4.06
C ASN A 81 -8.36 6.12 2.99
N GLY A 82 -8.09 5.76 1.73
CA GLY A 82 -8.97 6.03 0.59
C GLY A 82 -10.26 5.23 0.71
N GLY A 83 -10.15 3.90 0.65
CA GLY A 83 -11.25 2.99 0.84
C GLY A 83 -11.58 2.26 -0.45
N ALA A 84 -12.70 2.55 -1.08
CA ALA A 84 -13.13 1.90 -2.32
C ALA A 84 -13.35 2.93 -3.43
N GLY A 85 -12.71 2.74 -4.57
CA GLY A 85 -12.70 3.71 -5.66
C GLY A 85 -11.25 3.96 -6.07
N ASN A 86 -11.06 4.81 -7.06
CA ASN A 86 -9.72 5.15 -7.55
C ASN A 86 -9.27 6.46 -6.89
N ASP A 87 -8.48 6.33 -5.82
CA ASP A 87 -8.19 7.42 -4.92
C ASP A 87 -6.87 8.14 -5.24
N THR A 88 -6.77 9.42 -4.88
CA THR A 88 -5.52 10.18 -4.87
C THR A 88 -5.18 10.63 -3.45
N LEU A 89 -4.15 10.02 -2.88
CA LEU A 89 -3.81 10.14 -1.47
C LEU A 89 -2.42 10.76 -1.28
N LYS A 90 -2.31 11.78 -0.43
CA LYS A 90 -1.04 12.48 -0.16
C LYS A 90 -0.81 12.61 1.34
N GLY A 91 0.24 11.97 1.86
CA GLY A 91 0.67 12.08 3.26
C GLY A 91 1.05 13.53 3.59
N GLY A 92 2.16 13.99 3.01
CA GLY A 92 2.59 15.38 3.12
C GLY A 92 3.95 15.51 3.79
N TYR A 93 3.99 16.17 4.94
CA TYR A 93 5.20 16.34 5.73
C TYR A 93 5.15 15.42 6.94
N GLU A 94 6.32 15.04 7.45
CA GLU A 94 6.46 14.12 8.58
C GLU A 94 6.12 12.68 8.19
N ASN A 95 5.92 11.74 9.13
CA ASN A 95 5.86 10.32 8.77
C ASN A 95 4.42 9.85 8.72
N ASP A 96 3.96 9.50 7.53
CA ASP A 96 2.57 9.22 7.27
C ASP A 96 2.31 7.72 7.05
N THR A 97 1.06 7.32 7.27
CA THR A 97 0.55 6.02 6.84
C THR A 97 -0.58 6.27 5.84
N VAL A 98 -0.43 5.77 4.63
CA VAL A 98 -1.38 5.96 3.53
C VAL A 98 -1.79 4.60 3.00
N LEU A 99 -3.10 4.34 3.01
CA LEU A 99 -3.73 3.13 2.50
C LEU A 99 -4.68 3.51 1.36
N GLY A 100 -4.47 2.94 0.17
CA GLY A 100 -5.35 3.08 -1.00
C GLY A 100 -6.68 2.39 -0.75
N GLY A 101 -6.64 1.06 -0.70
CA GLY A 101 -7.80 0.23 -0.42
C GLY A 101 -8.12 -0.65 -1.62
N SER A 102 -9.27 -0.44 -2.26
CA SER A 102 -9.64 -1.17 -3.46
C SER A 102 -9.91 -0.21 -4.61
N GLY A 103 -9.33 -0.48 -5.77
CA GLY A 103 -9.37 0.39 -6.94
C GLY A 103 -7.95 0.72 -7.38
N ASP A 104 -7.81 1.49 -8.45
CA ASP A 104 -6.50 1.87 -8.96
C ASP A 104 -6.09 3.20 -8.31
N ASP A 105 -5.25 3.13 -7.27
CA ASP A 105 -4.96 4.26 -6.39
C ASP A 105 -3.63 4.96 -6.72
N ASN A 106 -3.52 6.24 -6.39
CA ASN A 106 -2.29 7.02 -6.50
C ASN A 106 -1.87 7.58 -5.14
N LEU A 107 -0.83 6.98 -4.55
CA LEU A 107 -0.33 7.25 -3.21
C LEU A 107 1.00 8.01 -3.25
N ILE A 108 1.09 9.12 -2.51
CA ILE A 108 2.29 9.95 -2.46
C ILE A 108 2.65 10.29 -1.00
N GLY A 109 3.83 9.86 -0.53
CA GLY A 109 4.33 10.14 0.82
C GLY A 109 4.82 11.58 1.01
N TRP A 110 5.55 12.11 0.03
CA TRP A 110 6.22 13.43 0.04
C TRP A 110 7.49 13.50 0.90
N ILE A 111 7.44 14.02 2.13
CA ILE A 111 8.62 14.26 2.98
C ILE A 111 8.39 13.58 4.30
N GLY A 112 9.13 12.53 4.59
CA GLY A 112 8.77 11.69 5.72
C GLY A 112 9.61 10.45 5.90
N ASN A 113 9.03 9.45 6.53
CA ASN A 113 9.45 8.06 6.41
C ASN A 113 8.13 7.30 6.37
N ASP A 114 7.57 7.21 5.19
CA ASP A 114 6.16 6.94 5.02
C ASP A 114 5.90 5.45 4.87
N ALA A 115 4.66 5.05 5.15
CA ALA A 115 4.17 3.71 4.88
C ALA A 115 3.03 3.82 3.87
N LEU A 116 3.27 3.37 2.64
CA LEU A 116 2.32 3.38 1.54
C LEU A 116 1.87 1.94 1.25
N LEU A 117 0.57 1.71 1.30
CA LEU A 117 -0.06 0.43 1.02
C LEU A 117 -1.13 0.66 -0.06
N GLY A 118 -0.93 0.12 -1.26
CA GLY A 118 -1.88 0.27 -2.37
C GLY A 118 -3.19 -0.47 -2.05
N GLY A 119 -3.12 -1.79 -1.95
CA GLY A 119 -4.26 -2.62 -1.59
C GLY A 119 -4.58 -3.58 -2.72
N SER A 120 -5.75 -3.45 -3.34
CA SER A 120 -6.11 -4.25 -4.52
C SER A 120 -6.38 -3.33 -5.71
N GLY A 121 -5.76 -3.58 -6.85
CA GLY A 121 -5.92 -2.77 -8.06
C GLY A 121 -4.58 -2.53 -8.73
N GLU A 122 -4.54 -1.73 -9.79
CA GLU A 122 -3.26 -1.30 -10.39
C GLU A 122 -2.83 0.02 -9.75
N ASP A 123 -2.04 -0.05 -8.68
CA ASP A 123 -1.70 1.12 -7.86
C ASP A 123 -0.41 1.82 -8.31
N THR A 124 -0.30 3.12 -8.04
CA THR A 124 0.92 3.90 -8.21
C THR A 124 1.36 4.49 -6.87
N LEU A 125 2.52 4.06 -6.36
CA LEU A 125 3.07 4.50 -5.07
C LEU A 125 4.37 5.28 -5.27
N SER A 126 4.47 6.44 -4.62
CA SER A 126 5.68 7.28 -4.59
C SER A 126 6.04 7.71 -3.17
N GLY A 127 7.12 7.16 -2.60
CA GLY A 127 7.62 7.49 -1.26
C GLY A 127 8.04 8.96 -1.13
N GLY A 128 9.03 9.37 -1.92
CA GLY A 128 9.46 10.77 -1.98
C GLY A 128 10.79 10.97 -1.26
N GLN A 129 10.84 11.83 -0.25
CA GLN A 129 12.02 11.98 0.60
C GLN A 129 11.78 11.22 1.88
N GLY A 130 12.69 10.32 2.24
CA GLY A 130 12.46 9.56 3.45
C GLY A 130 13.11 8.21 3.42
N ARG A 131 12.83 7.40 4.44
CA ARG A 131 13.03 5.96 4.31
C ARG A 131 11.66 5.33 4.31
N ASP A 132 11.16 5.13 3.11
CA ASP A 132 9.77 4.82 2.89
C ASP A 132 9.57 3.30 2.81
N ARG A 133 8.34 2.87 3.06
CA ARG A 133 7.91 1.48 2.95
C ARG A 133 6.76 1.43 1.97
N LEU A 134 6.95 0.73 0.86
CA LEU A 134 5.97 0.60 -0.20
C LEU A 134 5.55 -0.86 -0.30
N ASN A 135 4.25 -1.11 -0.31
CA ASN A 135 3.63 -2.39 -0.60
C ASN A 135 2.50 -2.08 -1.60
N GLY A 136 2.64 -2.53 -2.84
CA GLY A 136 1.61 -2.35 -3.86
C GLY A 136 0.36 -3.14 -3.46
N GLY A 137 0.45 -4.46 -3.48
CA GLY A 137 -0.56 -5.34 -2.90
C GLY A 137 -0.96 -6.40 -3.88
N GLU A 138 -2.23 -6.40 -4.28
CA GLU A 138 -2.72 -7.21 -5.39
C GLU A 138 -2.82 -6.36 -6.65
N GLY A 139 -2.43 -6.92 -7.79
CA GLY A 139 -2.44 -6.22 -9.08
C GLY A 139 -1.04 -5.82 -9.52
N ASP A 140 -0.95 -5.26 -10.72
CA ASP A 140 0.34 -4.87 -11.31
C ASP A 140 0.66 -3.43 -10.88
N ASP A 141 1.46 -3.27 -9.83
CA ASP A 141 1.69 -1.96 -9.21
C ASP A 141 2.95 -1.24 -9.72
N THR A 142 2.97 0.08 -9.65
CA THR A 142 4.16 0.92 -9.91
C THR A 142 4.69 1.53 -8.62
N LEU A 143 5.91 1.15 -8.24
CA LEU A 143 6.53 1.53 -6.96
C LEU A 143 7.77 2.40 -7.19
N THR A 144 7.76 3.62 -6.66
CA THR A 144 8.87 4.57 -6.69
C THR A 144 9.29 4.94 -5.27
N GLY A 145 10.48 4.52 -4.83
CA GLY A 145 10.97 4.78 -3.48
C GLY A 145 11.30 6.25 -3.27
N GLY A 146 12.03 6.84 -4.23
CA GLY A 146 12.50 8.20 -4.20
C GLY A 146 13.91 8.31 -3.61
N ALA A 147 14.07 9.18 -2.63
CA ALA A 147 15.36 9.53 -2.06
C ALA A 147 15.55 8.87 -0.69
N SER A 148 16.71 8.23 -0.55
CA SER A 148 17.34 7.67 0.66
C SER A 148 17.38 6.14 0.65
N LYS A 149 16.73 5.45 1.58
CA LYS A 149 16.87 4.00 1.75
C LYS A 149 15.48 3.43 1.94
N ASP A 150 14.91 3.00 0.85
CA ASP A 150 13.51 2.63 0.79
C ASP A 150 13.34 1.13 0.85
N LYS A 151 12.11 0.70 1.09
CA LYS A 151 11.78 -0.70 1.22
C LYS A 151 10.55 -1.05 0.40
N PHE A 152 10.76 -1.89 -0.59
CA PHE A 152 9.71 -2.51 -1.39
C PHE A 152 9.33 -3.84 -0.73
N ILE A 153 8.05 -4.01 -0.39
CA ILE A 153 7.56 -5.09 0.45
C ILE A 153 6.61 -5.98 -0.37
N PHE A 154 6.96 -7.25 -0.47
CA PHE A 154 6.12 -8.29 -1.06
C PHE A 154 5.66 -9.25 0.06
N ALA A 155 4.45 -9.04 0.58
CA ALA A 155 3.91 -9.77 1.73
C ALA A 155 2.38 -10.03 1.68
N ALA A 156 1.93 -11.29 1.82
CA ALA A 156 0.53 -11.75 1.69
C ALA A 156 -0.30 -11.70 2.98
N ASN A 157 0.04 -10.86 3.96
CA ASN A 157 -0.86 -10.63 5.10
C ASN A 157 -1.81 -9.44 4.87
N GLN A 158 -2.18 -9.19 3.62
CA GLN A 158 -3.50 -8.67 3.29
C GLN A 158 -4.45 -9.86 3.12
N ALA A 159 -5.66 -9.75 3.67
CA ALA A 159 -6.59 -10.85 3.87
C ALA A 159 -7.25 -11.36 2.58
N PHE A 160 -6.46 -11.81 1.61
CA PHE A 160 -6.96 -12.16 0.31
C PHE A 160 -6.60 -13.57 -0.12
N SER A 161 -7.66 -14.24 -0.58
CA SER A 161 -7.75 -15.65 -0.88
C SER A 161 -7.56 -15.80 -2.37
N GLU A 162 -6.47 -16.45 -2.79
CA GLU A 162 -6.25 -16.91 -4.17
C GLU A 162 -6.08 -15.82 -5.26
N VAL A 163 -5.54 -14.65 -4.92
CA VAL A 163 -5.34 -13.54 -5.87
C VAL A 163 -3.88 -13.46 -6.35
N GLU A 164 -3.72 -13.22 -7.65
CA GLU A 164 -2.45 -12.87 -8.31
C GLU A 164 -1.88 -11.63 -7.61
N LEU A 165 -0.69 -11.75 -7.00
CA LEU A 165 0.10 -10.62 -6.49
C LEU A 165 0.55 -9.64 -7.60
N GLY A 166 0.01 -9.79 -8.82
CA GLY A 166 0.49 -9.17 -10.03
C GLY A 166 2.00 -9.27 -10.24
N VAL A 167 2.49 -8.40 -11.10
CA VAL A 167 3.90 -8.15 -11.33
C VAL A 167 4.17 -6.66 -11.13
N ASP A 168 4.80 -6.32 -10.01
CA ASP A 168 5.11 -4.93 -9.69
C ASP A 168 6.29 -4.40 -10.49
N GLU A 169 6.28 -3.11 -10.80
CA GLU A 169 7.39 -2.36 -11.38
C GLU A 169 8.05 -1.48 -10.30
N ILE A 170 9.31 -1.74 -9.97
CA ILE A 170 10.14 -0.86 -9.13
C ILE A 170 10.92 0.08 -10.04
N THR A 171 10.60 1.37 -10.00
CA THR A 171 11.02 2.32 -11.03
C THR A 171 12.40 2.94 -10.81
N ASP A 172 12.88 3.02 -9.56
CA ASP A 172 14.07 3.80 -9.19
C ASP A 172 15.01 3.10 -8.21
N PHE A 173 15.03 1.76 -8.23
CA PHE A 173 15.80 0.95 -7.30
C PHE A 173 17.31 1.27 -7.29
N VAL A 174 17.86 1.56 -6.11
CA VAL A 174 19.29 1.81 -5.90
C VAL A 174 19.93 0.70 -5.05
N SER A 175 20.65 -0.21 -5.71
CA SER A 175 21.41 -1.28 -5.02
C SER A 175 22.40 -0.74 -3.96
N GLY A 176 22.44 -1.37 -2.79
CA GLY A 176 23.18 -0.99 -1.59
C GLY A 176 22.53 0.14 -0.77
N GLN A 177 21.49 0.78 -1.31
CA GLN A 177 20.69 1.78 -0.60
C GLN A 177 19.33 1.19 -0.21
N ASP A 178 18.58 0.74 -1.20
CA ASP A 178 17.22 0.24 -1.05
C ASP A 178 17.18 -1.24 -0.73
N MET A 179 15.99 -1.70 -0.32
CA MET A 179 15.78 -3.05 0.16
C MET A 179 14.50 -3.64 -0.43
N ILE A 180 14.59 -4.90 -0.84
CA ILE A 180 13.43 -5.73 -1.20
C ILE A 180 13.16 -6.68 -0.03
N LEU A 181 11.99 -6.52 0.59
CA LEU A 181 11.54 -7.39 1.66
C LEU A 181 10.55 -8.42 1.10
N LEU A 182 10.86 -9.69 1.35
CA LEU A 182 10.01 -10.81 0.96
C LEU A 182 9.51 -11.52 2.23
N ASP A 183 8.19 -11.68 2.34
CA ASP A 183 7.57 -12.53 3.36
C ASP A 183 7.28 -13.92 2.76
N LEU A 184 7.87 -14.97 3.31
CA LEU A 184 7.75 -16.34 2.81
C LEU A 184 6.35 -16.94 2.96
N THR A 185 5.49 -16.36 3.79
CA THR A 185 4.07 -16.75 3.84
C THR A 185 3.35 -16.44 2.53
N THR A 186 3.85 -15.47 1.77
CA THR A 186 3.36 -15.04 0.45
C THR A 186 3.74 -16.03 -0.64
N PHE A 187 5.03 -16.38 -0.70
CA PHE A 187 5.59 -17.17 -1.79
C PHE A 187 5.32 -18.68 -1.63
N THR A 188 4.87 -19.12 -0.45
CA THR A 188 4.34 -20.48 -0.26
C THR A 188 2.94 -20.68 -0.85
N ALA A 189 2.20 -19.59 -1.15
CA ALA A 189 0.89 -19.64 -1.80
C ALA A 189 0.97 -19.66 -3.35
N ILE A 190 2.03 -19.09 -3.93
CA ILE A 190 2.30 -19.13 -5.37
C ILE A 190 2.80 -20.53 -5.75
N THR A 191 1.89 -21.47 -5.98
CA THR A 191 2.24 -22.82 -6.44
C THR A 191 1.85 -23.04 -7.90
N THR A 192 2.89 -23.20 -8.73
CA THR A 192 2.98 -24.01 -9.95
C THR A 192 2.40 -23.47 -11.27
N GLU A 193 3.25 -22.82 -12.08
CA GLU A 193 3.25 -22.94 -13.54
C GLU A 193 4.57 -23.61 -13.95
N ALA A 194 4.49 -24.81 -14.55
CA ALA A 194 5.65 -25.66 -14.79
C ALA A 194 6.35 -25.36 -16.13
N GLY A 195 7.66 -25.07 -16.06
CA GLY A 195 8.62 -25.50 -17.08
C GLY A 195 9.20 -24.42 -17.98
N ALA A 196 10.40 -23.96 -17.63
CA ALA A 196 11.42 -23.53 -18.58
C ALA A 196 12.80 -23.83 -17.98
N SER A 197 13.88 -23.82 -18.75
CA SER A 197 15.26 -24.09 -18.28
C SER A 197 16.10 -22.82 -18.35
N LEU A 198 17.03 -22.60 -17.41
CA LEU A 198 17.85 -21.40 -17.28
C LEU A 198 19.17 -21.65 -18.03
N GLY A 199 19.48 -20.77 -18.97
CA GLY A 199 20.82 -20.67 -19.54
C GLY A 199 21.77 -19.93 -18.60
N ASP A 200 23.04 -19.83 -18.97
CA ASP A 200 24.13 -19.20 -18.19
C ASP A 200 23.98 -17.66 -17.96
N GLU A 201 22.78 -17.09 -18.16
CA GLU A 201 22.46 -15.66 -18.13
C GLU A 201 21.81 -15.19 -16.80
N PHE A 202 21.63 -16.09 -15.84
CA PHE A 202 21.00 -15.81 -14.54
C PHE A 202 22.05 -15.83 -13.42
N ALA A 203 22.12 -14.75 -12.64
CA ALA A 203 22.92 -14.74 -11.43
C ALA A 203 22.07 -15.28 -10.28
N SER A 204 22.40 -16.48 -9.77
CA SER A 204 21.88 -16.94 -8.49
C SER A 204 22.33 -15.96 -7.41
N VAL A 205 21.39 -15.41 -6.65
CA VAL A 205 21.70 -14.63 -5.46
C VAL A 205 22.05 -15.63 -4.35
N ASP A 206 23.31 -16.05 -4.36
CA ASP A 206 23.86 -17.14 -3.54
C ASP A 206 23.67 -16.84 -2.04
N GLY A 207 22.83 -17.61 -1.34
CA GLY A 207 22.60 -17.48 0.10
C GLY A 207 21.17 -17.15 0.57
N ILE A 208 20.24 -16.92 -0.35
CA ILE A 208 18.81 -16.77 -0.05
C ILE A 208 18.17 -18.15 -0.01
N VAL A 209 18.11 -18.77 1.17
CA VAL A 209 17.50 -20.10 1.35
C VAL A 209 16.21 -19.94 2.16
N ALA A 210 15.07 -19.97 1.46
CA ALA A 210 13.77 -20.15 2.08
C ALA A 210 13.51 -21.67 2.16
N GLU A 211 13.40 -22.21 3.38
CA GLU A 211 13.19 -23.63 3.71
C GLU A 211 13.79 -24.63 2.69
N SER A 212 15.06 -24.97 2.91
CA SER A 212 15.92 -25.97 2.24
C SER A 212 16.12 -25.92 0.73
N GLU A 213 15.25 -25.31 -0.09
CA GLU A 213 15.42 -25.30 -1.56
C GLU A 213 15.02 -23.98 -2.24
N ALA A 214 14.05 -23.19 -1.79
CA ALA A 214 13.58 -22.04 -2.58
C ALA A 214 14.59 -20.86 -2.66
N ILE A 215 14.73 -20.27 -3.86
CA ILE A 215 15.67 -19.18 -4.19
C ILE A 215 14.96 -18.02 -4.90
N ILE A 216 15.57 -16.82 -4.85
CA ILE A 216 15.21 -15.66 -5.67
C ILE A 216 16.21 -15.53 -6.80
N VAL A 217 15.71 -15.35 -8.02
CA VAL A 217 16.53 -15.24 -9.23
C VAL A 217 16.25 -13.88 -9.88
N TYR A 218 17.31 -13.10 -10.10
CA TYR A 218 17.24 -11.91 -10.93
C TYR A 218 17.68 -12.25 -12.36
N ASN A 219 16.88 -11.86 -13.34
CA ASN A 219 17.19 -12.00 -14.76
C ASN A 219 17.57 -10.63 -15.33
N SER A 220 18.83 -10.48 -15.73
CA SER A 220 19.33 -9.21 -16.26
C SER A 220 18.91 -8.90 -17.70
N ILE A 221 18.19 -9.79 -18.38
CA ILE A 221 17.72 -9.56 -19.75
C ILE A 221 16.38 -8.83 -19.76
N ASP A 222 15.49 -9.20 -18.84
CA ASP A 222 14.16 -8.61 -18.68
C ASP A 222 14.01 -7.81 -17.38
N ASN A 223 15.09 -7.69 -16.60
CA ASN A 223 15.15 -7.11 -15.25
C ASN A 223 14.14 -7.70 -14.26
N GLY A 224 13.67 -8.93 -14.51
CA GLY A 224 12.67 -9.60 -13.69
C GLY A 224 13.26 -10.24 -12.44
N LEU A 225 12.49 -10.19 -11.36
CA LEU A 225 12.68 -10.94 -10.12
C LEU A 225 11.72 -12.12 -10.07
N TYR A 226 12.30 -13.31 -9.97
CA TYR A 226 11.60 -14.58 -10.02
C TYR A 226 11.74 -15.31 -8.68
N TYR A 227 10.63 -15.82 -8.15
CA TYR A 227 10.66 -16.77 -7.04
C TYR A 227 10.73 -18.19 -7.58
N ASN A 228 11.78 -18.94 -7.27
CA ASN A 228 11.90 -20.35 -7.62
C ASN A 228 11.63 -21.22 -6.38
N ALA A 229 10.48 -21.89 -6.37
CA ALA A 229 10.01 -22.69 -5.24
C ALA A 229 10.73 -24.04 -5.05
N ASN A 230 11.42 -24.56 -6.07
CA ASN A 230 11.99 -25.92 -6.05
C ASN A 230 13.51 -25.97 -5.92
N GLY A 231 14.18 -24.81 -5.88
CA GLY A 231 15.62 -24.71 -5.69
C GLY A 231 16.51 -25.32 -6.76
N SER A 232 15.92 -25.78 -7.85
CA SER A 232 16.63 -26.52 -8.86
C SER A 232 17.35 -25.57 -9.82
N GLU A 233 18.65 -25.82 -10.03
CA GLU A 233 19.51 -25.09 -10.99
C GLU A 233 19.20 -25.44 -12.46
N ASP A 234 18.33 -26.43 -12.73
CA ASP A 234 17.97 -26.87 -14.09
C ASP A 234 17.03 -25.90 -14.84
N GLY A 235 16.49 -24.96 -14.08
CA GLY A 235 15.87 -23.75 -14.55
C GLY A 235 14.36 -23.69 -14.48
N PHE A 236 13.86 -22.44 -14.60
CA PHE A 236 12.51 -21.93 -14.26
C PHE A 236 11.67 -22.97 -13.51
N GLY A 237 12.21 -23.39 -12.37
CA GLY A 237 11.64 -24.43 -11.55
C GLY A 237 10.35 -23.89 -10.95
N ASN A 238 9.22 -24.10 -11.61
CA ASN A 238 7.90 -23.63 -11.17
C ASN A 238 7.86 -22.16 -10.70
N GLY A 239 8.77 -21.31 -11.19
CA GLY A 239 9.02 -20.00 -10.58
C GLY A 239 8.23 -18.87 -11.21
N GLY A 240 7.59 -18.03 -10.39
CA GLY A 240 6.78 -16.90 -10.84
C GLY A 240 7.56 -15.59 -10.84
N LEU A 241 7.42 -14.81 -11.92
CA LEU A 241 7.79 -13.40 -11.94
C LEU A 241 6.87 -12.67 -10.95
N PHE A 242 7.45 -11.87 -10.06
CA PHE A 242 6.67 -11.08 -9.09
C PHE A 242 7.03 -9.60 -9.10
N ALA A 243 8.15 -9.22 -9.70
CA ALA A 243 8.54 -7.83 -9.85
C ALA A 243 9.52 -7.62 -11.00
N ILE A 244 9.57 -6.41 -11.52
CA ILE A 244 10.54 -5.92 -12.50
C ILE A 244 11.25 -4.70 -11.90
N ILE A 245 12.57 -4.62 -12.08
CA ILE A 245 13.34 -3.41 -11.74
C ILE A 245 13.60 -2.62 -13.02
N SER A 246 13.01 -1.44 -13.18
CA SER A 246 13.03 -0.70 -14.46
C SER A 246 14.40 -0.15 -14.80
N ASP A 247 15.13 0.31 -13.79
CA ASP A 247 16.51 0.74 -13.96
C ASP A 247 17.39 -0.50 -14.14
N GLU A 248 18.24 -0.55 -15.19
CA GLU A 248 19.18 -1.65 -15.49
C GLU A 248 20.27 -1.82 -14.40
N VAL A 249 19.85 -1.99 -13.15
CA VAL A 249 20.65 -2.05 -11.93
C VAL A 249 20.56 -3.46 -11.39
N PHE A 250 21.71 -4.01 -11.04
CA PHE A 250 21.80 -5.37 -10.53
C PHE A 250 21.64 -5.36 -9.02
N PRO A 251 20.53 -5.88 -8.46
CA PRO A 251 20.43 -6.07 -7.02
C PRO A 251 21.44 -7.12 -6.54
N THR A 252 21.88 -6.99 -5.30
CA THR A 252 22.84 -7.87 -4.64
C THR A 252 22.18 -8.62 -3.48
N VAL A 253 22.86 -9.63 -2.94
CA VAL A 253 22.40 -10.39 -1.76
C VAL A 253 22.06 -9.49 -0.57
N ASP A 254 22.75 -8.36 -0.41
CA ASP A 254 22.59 -7.44 0.72
C ASP A 254 21.33 -6.57 0.59
N ASP A 255 20.73 -6.54 -0.61
CA ASP A 255 19.52 -5.76 -0.89
C ASP A 255 18.24 -6.52 -0.53
N PHE A 256 18.33 -7.83 -0.25
CA PHE A 256 17.17 -8.65 0.08
C PHE A 256 17.06 -8.92 1.57
N VAL A 257 15.84 -8.81 2.11
CA VAL A 257 15.50 -9.28 3.45
C VAL A 257 14.34 -10.25 3.36
N ILE A 258 14.55 -11.44 3.93
CA ILE A 258 13.56 -12.50 3.91
C ILE A 258 13.05 -12.74 5.31
N ARG A 259 11.73 -12.79 5.47
CA ARG A 259 11.05 -13.08 6.73
C ARG A 259 10.17 -14.31 6.58
N ALA A 260 10.13 -15.11 7.64
CA ALA A 260 9.28 -16.29 7.78
C ALA A 260 8.21 -16.02 8.84
#